data_AF-A0A9R1MNL9-F1
#
_entry.id   AF-A0A9R1MNL9-F1
#
_cell.length_a   1.000
_cell.length_b   1.000
_cell.length_c   1.000
_cell.angle_alpha   90.00
_cell.angle_beta   90.00
_cell.angle_gamma   90.00
#
_symmetry.space_group_name_H-M   'P 1'
#
loop_
_entity.id
_entity.type
_entity.pdbx_description
1 polymer ?
#
loop_
_entity_poly.entity_id
_entity_poly.type
_entity_poly.pdbx_seq_one_letter_code
_entity_poly.pdbx_strand_id
1 'polypeptide(L)'
;LDCCNGLLLCRWCDASAEGEESRYVVCNPATEKWVVLPSSGKATSEVATARLGFDPALSPHFHVFELVEEQEPNWHPHIAGVAVYSSQTGGWVYKEQRWNKQIRPIDRLSTFVFLDGYLHFQANARRLSSHLAVVDTEGETW
;
A
#
# COMPACT_ATOMS: atom_id res chain seq x y z
N LEU A 1 0.55 9.99 2.81
CA LEU A 1 1.73 10.49 2.08
C LEU A 1 2.86 9.55 2.41
N ASP A 2 3.63 9.10 1.42
CA ASP A 2 4.79 8.22 1.63
C ASP A 2 5.94 8.62 0.68
N CYS A 3 7.15 8.16 0.94
CA CYS A 3 8.30 8.43 0.09
C CYS A 3 9.26 7.25 0.03
N CYS A 4 9.89 7.02 -1.13
CA CYS A 4 10.85 5.94 -1.31
C CYS A 4 11.84 6.31 -2.41
N ASN A 5 13.14 6.29 -2.10
CA ASN A 5 14.25 6.49 -3.05
C ASN A 5 14.04 7.65 -4.05
N GLY A 6 13.62 8.81 -3.54
CA GLY A 6 13.46 10.04 -4.33
C GLY A 6 12.09 10.23 -4.98
N LEU A 7 11.19 9.25 -4.87
CA LEU A 7 9.79 9.38 -5.28
C LEU A 7 8.90 9.71 -4.08
N LEU A 8 7.83 10.47 -4.34
CA LEU A 8 6.79 10.79 -3.36
C LEU A 8 5.45 10.23 -3.82
N LEU A 9 4.70 9.66 -2.88
CA LEU A 9 3.35 9.17 -3.06
C LEU A 9 2.37 10.13 -2.37
N CYS A 10 1.56 10.79 -3.19
CA CYS A 10 0.49 11.69 -2.80
C CYS A 10 -0.88 11.02 -2.99
N ARG A 11 -1.82 11.38 -2.11
CA ARG A 11 -3.23 11.06 -2.30
C ARG A 11 -3.95 12.33 -2.71
N TRP A 12 -4.75 12.23 -3.76
CA TRP A 12 -5.60 13.28 -4.27
C TRP A 12 -7.06 12.87 -4.08
N CYS A 13 -7.81 13.66 -3.33
CA CYS A 13 -9.26 13.50 -3.18
C CYS A 13 -9.92 14.63 -3.97
N ASP A 14 -10.81 14.29 -4.90
CA ASP A 14 -11.62 15.29 -5.59
C ASP A 14 -12.81 15.65 -4.69
N ALA A 15 -12.78 16.86 -4.11
CA ALA A 15 -13.83 17.32 -3.21
C ALA A 15 -15.20 17.53 -3.90
N SER A 16 -15.27 17.44 -5.23
CA SER A 16 -16.46 17.68 -6.03
C SER A 16 -17.10 16.42 -6.64
N ALA A 17 -16.44 15.26 -6.55
CA ALA A 17 -17.01 14.01 -7.03
C ALA A 17 -18.03 13.48 -6.02
N GLU A 18 -19.23 13.09 -6.47
CA GLU A 18 -20.25 12.39 -5.65
C GLU A 18 -19.83 10.93 -5.32
N GLY A 19 -18.57 10.74 -4.97
CA GLY A 19 -17.95 9.47 -4.63
C GLY A 19 -16.56 9.71 -4.05
N GLU A 20 -16.25 8.99 -2.97
CA GLU A 20 -14.97 8.97 -2.26
C GLU A 20 -13.84 8.31 -3.09
N GLU A 21 -13.72 8.62 -4.38
CA GLU A 21 -12.69 8.02 -5.23
C GLU A 21 -11.37 8.77 -5.04
N SER A 22 -10.60 8.32 -4.06
CA SER A 22 -9.24 8.78 -3.83
C SER A 22 -8.31 8.24 -4.91
N ARG A 23 -7.58 9.14 -5.58
CA ARG A 23 -6.55 8.79 -6.56
C ARG A 23 -5.17 8.92 -5.94
N TYR A 24 -4.25 8.09 -6.40
CA TYR A 24 -2.84 8.19 -6.05
C TYR A 24 -2.06 8.92 -7.14
N VAL A 25 -1.10 9.72 -6.72
CA VAL A 25 -0.17 10.41 -7.59
C VAL A 25 1.24 10.08 -7.11
N VAL A 26 2.07 9.55 -8.00
CA VAL A 26 3.50 9.38 -7.72
C VAL A 26 4.26 10.46 -8.46
N CYS A 27 5.08 11.23 -7.75
CA CYS A 27 5.91 12.27 -8.34
C CYS A 27 7.39 12.02 -8.10
N ASN A 28 8.19 12.42 -9.10
CA ASN A 28 9.64 12.56 -9.01
C ASN A 28 9.94 14.06 -8.97
N PRO A 29 10.22 14.64 -7.80
CA PRO A 29 10.52 16.07 -7.67
C PRO A 29 11.78 16.49 -8.44
N ALA A 30 12.77 15.60 -8.58
CA ALA A 30 14.02 15.92 -9.25
C ALA A 30 13.86 16.07 -10.76
N THR A 31 12.87 15.40 -11.36
CA THR A 31 12.58 15.50 -12.80
C THR A 31 11.32 16.29 -13.12
N GLU A 32 10.62 16.80 -12.10
CA GLU A 32 9.32 17.49 -12.24
C GLU A 32 8.26 16.68 -13.00
N LYS A 33 8.31 15.34 -12.87
CA LYS A 33 7.36 14.43 -13.53
C LYS A 33 6.46 13.78 -12.49
N TRP A 34 5.21 13.58 -12.84
CA TRP A 34 4.25 12.86 -12.02
C TRP A 34 3.36 11.96 -12.88
N VAL A 35 2.80 10.95 -12.23
CA VAL A 35 1.84 10.02 -12.84
C VAL A 35 0.67 9.85 -11.88
N VAL A 36 -0.54 9.97 -12.44
CA VAL A 36 -1.77 9.67 -11.73
C VAL A 36 -2.07 8.20 -11.93
N LEU A 37 -2.26 7.45 -10.85
CA LEU A 37 -2.55 6.03 -10.91
C LEU A 37 -4.03 5.81 -11.22
N PRO A 38 -4.39 4.74 -11.96
CA PRO A 38 -5.77 4.33 -12.08
C PRO A 38 -6.34 3.95 -10.71
N SER A 39 -7.66 3.98 -10.55
CA SER A 39 -8.32 3.48 -9.36
C SER A 39 -8.07 1.97 -9.20
N SER A 40 -7.79 1.52 -7.98
CA SER A 40 -7.70 0.09 -7.67
C SER A 40 -9.08 -0.56 -7.58
N GLY A 41 -10.15 0.24 -7.43
CA GLY A 41 -11.50 -0.23 -7.09
C GLY A 41 -11.60 -0.87 -5.68
N LYS A 42 -10.54 -0.78 -4.87
CA LYS A 42 -10.42 -1.42 -3.55
C LYS A 42 -10.23 -0.41 -2.41
N ALA A 43 -10.17 0.88 -2.72
CA ALA A 43 -10.07 1.94 -1.71
C ALA A 43 -11.34 2.00 -0.85
N THR A 44 -11.30 1.40 0.33
CA THR A 44 -12.42 1.39 1.29
C THR A 44 -12.31 2.58 2.25
N SER A 45 -12.70 3.78 1.79
CA SER A 45 -12.90 5.01 2.59
C SER A 45 -11.67 5.59 3.35
N GLU A 46 -11.57 6.93 3.31
CA GLU A 46 -10.76 7.90 4.09
C GLU A 46 -9.30 7.62 4.49
N VAL A 47 -8.80 6.39 4.66
CA VAL A 47 -7.44 6.11 5.17
C VAL A 47 -6.86 4.81 4.59
N ALA A 48 -6.76 4.72 3.27
CA ALA A 48 -6.01 3.64 2.65
C ALA A 48 -4.51 3.81 2.96
N THR A 49 -3.94 2.82 3.66
CA THR A 49 -2.52 2.76 4.06
C THR A 49 -1.69 2.35 2.83
N ALA A 50 -1.55 3.29 1.89
CA ALA A 50 -0.75 3.08 0.69
C ALA A 50 0.73 3.36 0.95
N ARG A 51 1.59 2.46 0.46
CA ARG A 51 3.05 2.52 0.60
C ARG A 51 3.75 2.47 -0.74
N LEU A 52 4.84 3.22 -0.86
CA LEU A 52 5.63 3.32 -2.08
C LEU A 52 6.83 2.39 -2.00
N GLY A 53 7.00 1.54 -3.01
CA GLY A 53 8.19 0.71 -3.19
C GLY A 53 8.93 1.12 -4.46
N PHE A 54 10.15 1.61 -4.31
CA PHE A 54 11.00 1.92 -5.45
C PHE A 54 12.45 1.63 -5.09
N ASP A 55 13.11 0.78 -5.86
CA ASP A 55 14.54 0.54 -5.75
C ASP A 55 15.17 0.65 -7.14
N PRO A 56 15.76 1.81 -7.48
CA PRO A 56 16.35 2.02 -8.80
C PRO A 56 17.54 1.11 -9.11
N ALA A 57 18.15 0.46 -8.09
CA ALA A 57 19.23 -0.49 -8.31
C ALA A 57 18.71 -1.86 -8.81
N LEU A 58 17.46 -2.21 -8.48
CA LEU A 58 16.84 -3.47 -8.88
C LEU A 58 15.94 -3.32 -10.11
N SER A 59 15.18 -2.22 -10.19
CA SER A 59 14.21 -2.00 -11.26
C SER A 59 13.97 -0.50 -11.49
N PRO A 60 13.81 -0.05 -12.74
CA PRO A 60 13.37 1.33 -13.01
C PRO A 60 11.89 1.56 -12.66
N HIS A 61 11.15 0.50 -12.31
CA HIS A 61 9.72 0.55 -12.05
C HIS A 61 9.44 0.63 -10.54
N PHE A 62 8.62 1.61 -10.16
CA PHE A 62 8.05 1.69 -8.81
C PHE A 62 6.77 0.86 -8.70
N HIS A 63 6.42 0.54 -7.46
CA HIS A 63 5.22 -0.15 -7.04
C HIS A 63 4.49 0.64 -5.96
N VAL A 64 3.16 0.54 -5.92
CA VAL A 64 2.36 1.10 -4.82
C VAL A 64 1.53 -0.01 -4.21
N PHE A 65 1.66 -0.17 -2.89
CA PHE A 65 0.98 -1.20 -2.11
C PHE A 65 -0.17 -0.54 -1.36
N GLU A 66 -1.40 -0.84 -1.75
CA GLU A 66 -2.60 -0.42 -1.02
C GLU A 66 -3.05 -1.55 -0.10
N LEU A 67 -2.88 -1.35 1.21
CA LEU A 67 -3.39 -2.28 2.22
C LEU A 67 -4.90 -2.09 2.38
N VAL A 68 -5.65 -3.13 2.01
CA VAL A 68 -7.12 -3.10 2.03
C VAL A 68 -7.59 -3.57 3.40
N GLU A 69 -8.28 -2.69 4.13
CA GLU A 69 -8.81 -2.96 5.46
C GLU A 69 -10.30 -3.33 5.38
N GLU A 70 -10.71 -4.39 6.08
CA GLU A 70 -12.12 -4.74 6.26
C GLU A 70 -12.57 -4.33 7.67
N GLN A 71 -13.61 -3.49 7.71
CA GLN A 71 -14.27 -3.10 8.96
C GLN A 71 -15.30 -4.16 9.34
N GLU A 72 -15.04 -4.88 10.43
CA GLU A 72 -16.04 -5.73 11.05
C GLU A 72 -16.74 -4.97 12.20
N PRO A 73 -18.08 -5.01 12.30
CA PRO A 73 -18.79 -4.40 13.41
C PRO A 73 -18.34 -5.03 14.74
N ASN A 74 -17.89 -4.18 15.67
CA ASN A 74 -17.35 -4.51 17.00
C ASN A 74 -15.87 -4.95 17.06
N TRP A 75 -15.11 -4.86 15.96
CA TRP A 75 -13.69 -5.19 15.95
C TRP A 75 -12.84 -4.06 15.35
N HIS A 76 -11.60 -3.93 15.80
CA HIS A 76 -10.63 -3.09 15.09
C HIS A 76 -10.37 -3.67 13.69
N PRO A 77 -10.20 -2.82 12.66
CA PRO A 77 -10.01 -3.24 11.27
C PRO A 77 -8.84 -4.22 11.14
N HIS A 78 -8.95 -5.12 10.17
CA HIS A 78 -7.91 -6.08 9.80
C HIS A 78 -7.60 -5.96 8.32
N ILE A 79 -6.39 -6.36 7.90
CA ILE A 79 -6.00 -6.34 6.49
C ILE A 79 -6.68 -7.51 5.79
N ALA A 80 -7.64 -7.24 4.91
CA ALA A 80 -8.29 -8.24 4.08
C ALA A 80 -7.44 -8.64 2.86
N GLY A 81 -6.50 -7.78 2.45
CA GLY A 81 -5.60 -8.05 1.34
C GLY A 81 -4.75 -6.86 0.96
N VAL A 82 -4.09 -6.98 -0.19
CA VAL A 82 -3.37 -5.88 -0.83
C VAL A 82 -3.85 -5.70 -2.26
N ALA A 83 -3.81 -4.46 -2.73
CA ALA A 83 -3.67 -4.19 -4.15
C ALA A 83 -2.27 -3.65 -4.43
N VAL A 84 -1.54 -4.26 -5.36
CA VAL A 84 -0.21 -3.79 -5.77
C VAL A 84 -0.29 -3.21 -7.18
N TYR A 85 0.01 -1.94 -7.31
CA TYR A 85 0.23 -1.28 -8.59
C TYR A 85 1.67 -1.50 -9.05
N SER A 86 1.87 -1.79 -10.34
CA SER A 86 3.19 -1.75 -10.97
C SER A 86 3.23 -0.70 -12.07
N SER A 87 4.23 0.17 -12.02
CA SER A 87 4.48 1.12 -13.11
C SER A 87 4.98 0.46 -14.40
N GLN A 88 5.39 -0.82 -14.34
CA GLN A 88 5.76 -1.60 -15.52
C GLN A 88 4.53 -1.98 -16.35
N THR A 89 3.47 -2.43 -15.68
CA THR A 89 2.22 -2.89 -16.32
C THR A 89 1.18 -1.80 -16.41
N GLY A 90 1.29 -0.76 -15.57
CA GLY A 90 0.30 0.31 -15.45
C GLY A 90 -0.99 -0.13 -14.76
N GLY A 91 -1.02 -1.31 -14.14
CA GLY A 91 -2.22 -1.92 -13.57
C GLY A 91 -2.06 -2.35 -12.11
N TRP A 92 -3.20 -2.63 -11.47
CA TRP A 92 -3.28 -3.17 -10.12
C TRP A 92 -3.50 -4.68 -10.14
N VAL A 93 -2.85 -5.38 -9.22
CA VAL A 93 -3.12 -6.78 -8.91
C VAL A 93 -3.61 -6.86 -7.47
N TYR A 94 -4.82 -7.36 -7.26
CA TYR A 94 -5.38 -7.57 -5.93
C TYR A 94 -5.18 -9.01 -5.46
N LYS A 95 -4.78 -9.17 -4.19
CA LYS A 95 -4.56 -10.46 -3.54
C LYS A 95 -5.14 -10.43 -2.13
N GLU A 96 -5.94 -11.44 -1.82
CA GLU A 96 -6.51 -11.62 -0.48
C GLU A 96 -5.46 -12.08 0.53
N GLN A 97 -5.63 -11.74 1.79
CA GLN A 97 -4.78 -12.19 2.89
C GLN A 97 -4.78 -13.73 2.98
N ARG A 98 -3.58 -14.35 2.93
CA ARG A 98 -3.37 -15.81 3.11
C ARG A 98 -2.92 -16.24 4.53
N TRP A 99 -2.77 -15.29 5.43
CA TRP A 99 -2.18 -15.44 6.77
C TRP A 99 -3.28 -15.42 7.84
N ASN A 100 -2.92 -15.78 9.09
CA ASN A 100 -3.88 -15.87 10.18
C ASN A 100 -4.57 -14.51 10.39
N LYS A 101 -5.92 -14.48 10.30
CA LYS A 101 -6.79 -13.29 10.53
C LYS A 101 -6.54 -12.57 11.87
N GLN A 102 -5.73 -13.15 12.75
CA GLN A 102 -5.30 -12.57 14.01
C GLN A 102 -4.15 -11.56 13.90
N ILE A 103 -3.51 -11.43 12.73
CA ILE A 103 -2.42 -10.50 12.47
C ILE A 103 -2.97 -9.14 12.03
N ARG A 104 -2.45 -8.08 12.62
CA ARG A 104 -2.89 -6.70 12.46
C ARG A 104 -1.69 -5.81 12.15
N PRO A 105 -1.76 -4.89 11.18
CA PRO A 105 -0.73 -3.87 11.05
C PRO A 105 -0.69 -3.04 12.35
N ILE A 106 0.52 -2.67 12.78
CA ILE A 106 0.71 -1.93 14.03
C ILE A 106 0.42 -0.46 13.76
N ASP A 107 -0.85 -0.09 13.71
CA ASP A 107 -1.27 1.30 13.52
C ASP A 107 -0.90 1.88 12.13
N ARG A 108 -1.63 2.91 11.71
CA ARG A 108 -1.41 3.67 10.47
C ARG A 108 -0.03 4.34 10.44
N LEU A 109 0.54 4.55 11.63
CA LEU A 109 1.89 5.08 11.86
C LEU A 109 2.99 4.01 11.85
N SER A 110 2.66 2.74 11.56
CA SER A 110 3.67 1.69 11.36
C SER A 110 4.75 2.13 10.39
N THR A 111 5.98 1.69 10.68
CA THR A 111 7.10 1.83 9.75
C THR A 111 7.00 0.75 8.68
N PHE A 112 7.09 1.18 7.42
CA PHE A 112 7.16 0.32 6.25
C PHE A 112 8.48 0.61 5.55
N VAL A 113 9.16 -0.44 5.10
CA VAL A 113 10.43 -0.33 4.39
C VAL A 113 10.36 -1.19 3.14
N PHE A 114 10.65 -0.60 1.99
CA PHE A 114 10.83 -1.36 0.76
C PHE A 114 12.30 -1.72 0.61
N LEU A 115 12.61 -3.02 0.57
CA LEU A 115 13.96 -3.55 0.48
C LEU A 115 13.96 -4.88 -0.26
N ASP A 116 14.92 -5.07 -1.17
CA ASP A 116 15.13 -6.30 -1.94
C ASP A 116 13.91 -6.78 -2.74
N GLY A 117 13.05 -5.85 -3.18
CA GLY A 117 11.83 -6.18 -3.94
C GLY A 117 10.63 -6.51 -3.06
N TYR A 118 10.73 -6.32 -1.74
CA TYR A 118 9.65 -6.60 -0.80
C TYR A 118 9.32 -5.38 0.08
N LEU A 119 8.04 -5.25 0.43
CA LEU A 119 7.57 -4.34 1.47
C LEU A 119 7.59 -5.06 2.82
N HIS A 120 8.43 -4.57 3.73
CA HIS A 120 8.57 -5.06 5.10
C HIS A 120 7.81 -4.15 6.05
N PHE A 121 7.08 -4.73 7.00
CA PHE A 121 6.41 -3.97 8.05
C PHE A 121 6.16 -4.78 9.31
N GLN A 122 6.07 -4.09 10.43
CA GLN A 122 5.77 -4.72 11.71
C GLN A 122 4.27 -5.01 11.80
N ALA A 123 3.92 -6.23 12.22
CA ALA A 123 2.55 -6.67 12.42
C ALA A 123 2.37 -7.24 13.83
N ASN A 124 1.24 -6.97 14.48
CA ASN A 124 0.88 -7.51 15.79
C ASN A 124 -0.07 -8.68 15.64
N ALA A 125 0.21 -9.79 16.32
CA ALA A 125 -0.74 -10.87 16.49
C ALA A 125 -1.56 -10.70 17.78
N ARG A 126 -2.70 -11.38 17.88
CA ARG A 126 -3.41 -11.51 19.17
C ARG A 126 -2.42 -12.04 20.22
N ARG A 127 -2.38 -11.40 21.41
CA ARG A 127 -1.44 -11.59 22.55
C ARG A 127 -0.18 -10.70 22.57
N LEU A 128 -0.18 -9.52 21.94
CA LEU A 128 0.90 -8.53 22.03
C LEU A 128 2.27 -9.02 21.52
N SER A 129 2.29 -10.02 20.64
CA SER A 129 3.52 -10.45 19.97
C SER A 129 3.67 -9.71 18.65
N SER A 130 4.84 -9.08 18.47
CA SER A 130 5.23 -8.42 17.23
C SER A 130 5.92 -9.40 16.29
N HIS A 131 5.54 -9.34 15.03
CA HIS A 131 6.07 -10.13 13.93
C HIS A 131 6.51 -9.20 12.80
N LEU A 132 7.44 -9.66 11.97
CA LEU A 132 7.79 -9.00 10.72
C LEU A 132 6.96 -9.62 9.60
N ALA A 133 6.21 -8.80 8.89
CA ALA A 133 5.47 -9.17 7.70
C ALA A 133 6.21 -8.67 6.45
N VAL A 134 6.11 -9.43 5.37
CA VAL A 134 6.80 -9.15 4.11
C VAL A 134 5.83 -9.39 2.97
N VAL A 135 5.80 -8.48 2.00
CA VAL A 135 4.92 -8.54 0.83
C VAL A 135 5.73 -8.30 -0.42
N ASP A 136 5.67 -9.21 -1.39
CA ASP A 136 6.34 -9.01 -2.68
C ASP A 136 5.57 -8.07 -3.63
N THR A 137 6.23 -7.63 -4.70
CA THR A 137 5.66 -6.75 -5.73
C THR A 137 4.54 -7.36 -6.58
N GLU A 138 4.34 -8.68 -6.52
CA GLU A 138 3.24 -9.38 -7.20
C GLU A 138 2.03 -9.60 -6.27
N GLY A 139 2.21 -9.33 -4.98
CA GLY A 139 1.29 -9.69 -3.91
C GLY A 139 1.15 -11.20 -3.69
N GLU A 140 2.11 -12.03 -4.12
CA GLU A 140 2.01 -13.50 -4.03
C GLU A 140 2.57 -14.09 -2.74
N THR A 141 3.71 -13.55 -2.29
CA THR A 141 4.39 -13.96 -1.06
C THR A 141 3.96 -13.03 0.08
N TRP A 142 3.34 -13.65 1.08
CA TRP A 142 2.74 -13.04 2.27
C TRP A 142 3.01 -13.91 3.50
#